data_AF-A0A2V9NHK2-F1
#
_entry.id   AF-A0A2V9NHK2-F1
#
_cell.length_a   1.000
_cell.length_b   1.000
_cell.length_c   1.000
_cell.angle_alpha   90.00
_cell.angle_beta   90.00
_cell.angle_gamma   90.00
#
_symmetry.space_group_name_H-M   'P 1'
#
loop_
_entity.id
_entity.type
_entity.pdbx_description
1 polymer ?
#
loop_
_entity_poly.entity_id
_entity_poly.type
_entity_poly.pdbx_seq_one_letter_code
_entity_poly.pdbx_strand_id
1 'polypeptide(L)' 'MQKDLAAGRPLELDAIGGPIVRGGERHGIDVPTTAALIAAIRAKAGEC' A
#
# COMPACT_ATOMS: atom_id res chain seq x y z
N MET A 1 -2.83 -10.62 1.20
CA MET A 1 -3.56 -9.45 0.68
C MET A 1 -4.82 -9.77 -0.12
N GLN A 2 -4.81 -10.25 -1.39
CA GLN A 2 -6.07 -10.41 -2.16
C GLN A 2 -7.12 -11.31 -1.47
N LYS A 3 -6.67 -12.42 -0.85
CA LYS A 3 -7.53 -13.31 -0.06
C LYS A 3 -8.09 -12.62 1.19
N ASP A 4 -7.28 -11.77 1.82
CA ASP A 4 -7.66 -11.01 3.01
C ASP A 4 -8.70 -9.95 2.65
N LEU A 5 -8.52 -9.25 1.53
CA LEU A 5 -9.51 -8.34 0.96
C LEU A 5 -10.84 -9.07 0.68
N ALA A 6 -10.79 -10.23 0.02
CA ALA A 6 -11.99 -11.02 -0.25
C ALA A 6 -12.67 -11.54 1.02
N ALA A 7 -11.90 -11.75 2.10
CA ALA A 7 -12.39 -12.17 3.40
C ALA A 7 -12.71 -11.00 4.35
N GLY A 8 -12.63 -9.74 3.89
CA GLY A 8 -12.91 -8.55 4.71
C GLY A 8 -11.93 -8.35 5.88
N ARG A 9 -10.72 -8.89 5.77
CA ARG A 9 -9.68 -8.78 6.81
C ARG A 9 -8.83 -7.52 6.60
N PRO A 10 -8.23 -6.97 7.67
CA PRO A 10 -7.28 -5.87 7.55
C PRO A 10 -6.16 -6.17 6.57
N LEU A 11 -5.77 -5.18 5.78
CA LEU A 11 -4.68 -5.30 4.81
C LEU A 11 -3.36 -4.80 5.40
N GLU A 12 -2.27 -5.46 5.06
CA GLU A 12 -0.92 -5.17 5.57
C GLU A 12 -0.20 -4.04 4.78
N LEU A 13 -0.96 -3.07 4.26
CA LEU A 13 -0.43 -2.00 3.41
C LEU A 13 0.66 -1.19 4.12
N ASP A 14 0.47 -0.86 5.40
CA ASP A 14 1.44 -0.07 6.16
C ASP A 14 2.66 -0.88 6.63
N ALA A 15 2.55 -2.21 6.66
CA ALA A 15 3.64 -3.12 7.02
C ALA A 15 4.49 -3.52 5.80
N ILE A 16 3.89 -3.61 4.61
CA ILE A 16 4.58 -4.05 3.38
C ILE A 16 4.86 -2.87 2.44
N GLY A 17 3.83 -2.12 2.05
CA GLY A 17 3.94 -0.99 1.13
C GLY A 17 4.50 0.27 1.80
N GLY A 18 4.09 0.53 3.04
CA GLY A 18 4.50 1.69 3.83
C GLY A 18 6.02 1.86 3.96
N PRO A 19 6.80 0.81 4.30
CA PRO A 19 8.26 0.91 4.37
C PRO A 19 8.92 1.23 3.03
N ILE A 20 8.33 0.81 1.90
CA ILE A 20 8.87 1.11 0.57
C ILE A 20 8.75 2.61 0.28
N VAL A 21 7.58 3.20 0.52
CA VAL A 21 7.35 4.64 0.32
C VAL A 21 8.24 5.47 1.24
N ARG A 22 8.24 5.17 2.54
CA ARG A 22 9.10 5.88 3.52
C ARG A 22 10.59 5.69 3.23
N GLY A 23 10.97 4.52 2.72
CA GLY A 23 12.35 4.23 2.31
C GLY A 23 12.75 5.03 1.07
N GLY A 24 11.88 5.10 0.06
CA GLY A 24 12.09 5.91 -1.14
C GLY A 24 12.30 7.39 -0.79
N GLU A 25 11.43 7.95 0.04
CA GLU A 25 11.56 9.32 0.55
C GLU A 25 12.89 9.56 1.28
N ARG A 26 13.27 8.63 2.17
CA ARG A 26 14.51 8.73 2.95
C ARG A 26 15.77 8.73 2.07
N HIS A 27 15.74 7.99 0.97
CA HIS A 27 16.90 7.76 0.12
C HIS A 27 16.87 8.54 -1.20
N GLY A 28 15.85 9.37 -1.44
CA GLY A 28 15.70 10.11 -2.69
C GLY A 28 15.44 9.20 -3.89
N ILE A 29 14.77 8.07 -3.69
CA ILE A 29 14.40 7.12 -4.74
C ILE A 29 12.90 7.23 -5.01
N ASP A 30 12.56 7.63 -6.24
CA ASP A 30 11.17 7.71 -6.66
C ASP A 30 10.53 6.31 -6.76
N VAL A 31 9.42 6.13 -6.04
CA VAL A 31 8.63 4.87 -6.05
C VAL A 31 7.16 5.11 -6.48
N PRO A 32 6.93 5.79 -7.62
CA PRO A 32 5.59 6.27 -8.00
C PRO A 32 4.60 5.11 -8.21
N THR A 33 5.06 4.00 -8.78
CA THR A 33 4.23 2.82 -9.01
C THR A 33 3.74 2.21 -7.70
N THR A 34 4.60 2.13 -6.69
CA THR A 34 4.22 1.58 -5.38
C THR A 34 3.23 2.50 -4.67
N ALA A 35 3.46 3.82 -4.69
CA ALA A 35 2.54 4.79 -4.11
C ALA A 35 1.15 4.73 -4.77
N ALA A 36 1.11 4.70 -6.11
CA ALA A 36 -0.14 4.59 -6.86
C ALA A 36 -0.88 3.26 -6.59
N LEU A 37 -0.14 2.14 -6.48
CA LEU A 37 -0.74 0.85 -6.17
C LEU A 37 -1.36 0.82 -4.78
N ILE A 38 -0.68 1.36 -3.75
CA ILE A 38 -1.23 1.44 -2.38
C ILE A 38 -2.53 2.25 -2.39
N ALA A 39 -2.56 3.40 -3.07
CA ALA A 39 -3.76 4.23 -3.18
C ALA A 39 -4.92 3.48 -3.86
N ALA A 40 -4.64 2.77 -4.96
CA ALA A 40 -5.64 1.96 -5.65
C ALA A 40 -6.21 0.82 -4.79
N ILE A 41 -5.37 0.19 -3.96
CA ILE A 41 -5.81 -0.88 -3.06
C ILE A 41 -6.67 -0.31 -1.92
N ARG A 42 -6.30 0.82 -1.30
CA ARG A 42 -7.12 1.49 -0.26
C ARG A 42 -8.51 1.85 -0.79
N ALA A 43 -8.57 2.44 -1.98
CA ALA A 43 -9.83 2.74 -2.65
C ALA A 43 -10.68 1.48 -2.90
N LYS A 44 -10.05 0.35 -3.26
CA LYS A 44 -10.74 -0.94 -3.42
C LYS A 44 -11.18 -1.56 -2.09
N ALA A 45 -10.48 -1.29 -1.00
CA ALA A 45 -10.81 -1.79 0.33
C ALA A 45 -11.91 -0.98 1.04
N GLY A 46 -12.33 0.16 0.48
CA GLY A 46 -13.30 1.06 1.11
C GLY A 46 -12.70 1.91 2.22
N GLU A 47 -11.37 1.99 2.30
CA GLU A 47 -10.63 2.87 3.18
C GLU A 47 -10.43 4.21 2.44
N CYS A 48 -11.35 5.15 2.60
CA CYS A 48 -11.21 6.53 2.12
C CYS A 48 -10.57 7.42 3.19
#